data_AF-A0AAW0MLI6-F1
#
_entry.id   AF-A0AAW0MLI6-F1
#
_cell.length_a   1.000
_cell.length_b   1.000
_cell.length_c   1.000
_cell.angle_alpha   90.00
_cell.angle_beta   90.00
_cell.angle_gamma   90.00
#
_symmetry.space_group_name_H-M   'P 1'
#
loop_
_entity.id
_entity.type
_entity.pdbx_description
1 polymer ?
#
loop_
_entity_poly.entity_id
_entity_poly.type
_entity_poly.pdbx_seq_one_letter_code
_entity_poly.pdbx_strand_id
1 'polypeptide(L)'
;MTVQNTLRDHGQRHRPRMACLTKAESVVLEMQDPKSGVKSQPQRLVITTIPHAISGEDIVSWLSERFSVDAAEARSVGSMLVALGYLYPLQDHKKLYIKADASLYRFQTPYFWPTQQWPVEDTDYAIYLAKRNIRKKGILELHEQEQYNRLHKWMNHKWDFIVMQAKEQYRAAKERKKPDRVVFECQERAYWVVHRPPPGTVSGMDYGLDRRADPNTDQATTPDFYERIRIFTEQSIMRPRVKSSVSLGALVKYSATYKSHDPFLSKCLPSNPWLTDDATYWTLNMPNVDVPTKHRVERWTFSFGELLSDPRGRDDFRLFLRKEFSGENLAFWESCEDLKWGAAATIKEKAEHIYKTFLARGAPRWINIDGKTMEITIKSLKHPHRYVLDAAQTHIYMLMKKDSYGRYLKSPVFKETQKKALSP
;
A
#
# COMPACT_ATOMS: atom_id res chain seq x y z
N MET A 1 12.32 28.19 -11.60
CA MET A 1 12.19 27.98 -10.15
C MET A 1 10.72 28.02 -9.79
N THR A 2 10.06 26.88 -9.93
CA THR A 2 8.69 26.62 -9.46
C THR A 2 8.70 26.62 -7.93
N VAL A 3 7.61 27.08 -7.31
CA VAL A 3 7.49 27.22 -5.85
C VAL A 3 7.79 25.88 -5.16
N GLN A 4 8.93 25.80 -4.48
CA GLN A 4 9.10 24.89 -3.36
C GLN A 4 8.11 25.32 -2.29
N ASN A 5 7.11 24.49 -2.02
CA ASN A 5 6.29 24.63 -0.83
C ASN A 5 7.23 24.68 0.38
N THR A 6 7.37 25.84 1.00
CA THR A 6 8.18 26.07 2.21
C THR A 6 7.55 25.43 3.47
N LEU A 7 6.57 24.54 3.30
CA LEU A 7 5.99 23.72 4.33
C LEU A 7 6.53 22.29 4.19
N ARG A 8 7.62 22.01 4.93
CA ARG A 8 8.23 20.68 5.17
C ARG A 8 9.02 20.04 4.01
N ASP A 9 10.02 20.73 3.45
CA ASP A 9 11.01 20.05 2.60
C ASP A 9 11.97 19.21 3.46
N HIS A 10 11.64 17.93 3.70
CA HIS A 10 12.57 16.93 4.26
C HIS A 10 13.65 16.49 3.25
N GLY A 11 14.03 17.35 2.30
CA GLY A 11 14.92 17.05 1.17
C GLY A 11 14.24 16.24 0.06
N GLN A 12 12.91 16.36 -0.08
CA GLN A 12 12.09 15.64 -1.06
C GLN A 12 11.84 16.56 -2.26
N ARG A 13 12.38 16.19 -3.43
CA ARG A 13 12.46 17.10 -4.59
C ARG A 13 12.09 16.47 -5.92
N HIS A 14 11.87 15.16 -5.96
CA HIS A 14 11.67 14.43 -7.20
C HIS A 14 10.30 13.79 -7.25
N ARG A 15 9.57 14.01 -8.34
CA ARG A 15 8.25 13.39 -8.54
C ARG A 15 8.37 11.86 -8.53
N PRO A 16 7.38 11.13 -7.98
CA PRO A 16 7.38 9.67 -8.00
C PRO A 16 7.26 9.11 -9.42
N ARG A 17 7.57 7.82 -9.58
CA ARG A 17 7.24 7.09 -10.82
C ARG A 17 5.73 7.05 -11.01
N MET A 18 5.27 7.31 -12.23
CA MET A 18 3.86 7.31 -12.61
C MET A 18 3.61 6.30 -13.73
N ALA A 19 3.85 5.02 -13.45
CA ALA A 19 3.70 3.94 -14.44
C ALA A 19 2.26 3.77 -14.97
N CYS A 20 1.28 4.34 -14.28
CA CYS A 20 -0.11 4.36 -14.72
C CYS A 20 -0.32 5.21 -15.99
N LEU A 21 0.47 6.26 -16.22
CA LEU A 21 0.28 7.18 -17.36
C LEU A 21 0.43 6.45 -18.69
N THR A 22 1.53 5.73 -18.89
CA THR A 22 1.77 4.94 -20.12
C THR A 22 0.69 3.88 -20.35
N LYS A 23 0.15 3.29 -19.27
CA LYS A 23 -0.96 2.33 -19.37
C LYS A 23 -2.26 3.04 -19.80
N ALA A 24 -2.57 4.18 -19.20
CA ALA A 24 -3.73 4.98 -19.56
C ALA A 24 -3.65 5.48 -21.02
N GLU A 25 -2.47 5.92 -21.46
CA GLU A 25 -2.20 6.32 -22.84
C GLU A 25 -2.49 5.20 -23.83
N SER A 26 -2.01 3.98 -23.56
CA SER A 26 -2.29 2.81 -24.40
C SER A 26 -3.80 2.58 -24.55
N VAL A 27 -4.54 2.66 -23.44
CA VAL A 27 -6.00 2.49 -23.45
C VAL A 27 -6.67 3.60 -24.26
N VAL A 28 -6.26 4.85 -24.08
CA VAL A 28 -6.82 6.00 -24.80
C VAL A 28 -6.56 5.90 -26.30
N LEU A 29 -5.38 5.43 -26.72
CA LEU A 29 -5.07 5.19 -28.12
C LEU A 29 -5.95 4.09 -28.72
N GLU A 30 -6.20 2.99 -27.98
CA GLU A 30 -7.14 1.94 -28.40
C GLU A 30 -8.58 2.46 -28.49
N MET A 31 -9.01 3.30 -27.54
CA MET A 31 -10.33 3.95 -27.57
C MET A 31 -10.52 4.88 -28.77
N GLN A 32 -9.43 5.36 -29.37
CA GLN A 32 -9.43 6.24 -30.54
C GLN A 32 -9.35 5.47 -31.87
N ASP A 33 -9.25 4.13 -31.85
CA ASP A 33 -9.16 3.34 -33.07
C ASP A 33 -10.39 3.56 -33.97
N PRO A 34 -10.23 3.84 -35.28
CA PRO A 34 -11.36 4.13 -36.16
C PRO A 34 -12.34 2.95 -36.36
N LYS A 35 -11.90 1.71 -36.11
CA LYS A 35 -12.68 0.49 -36.35
C LYS A 35 -13.23 -0.10 -35.06
N SER A 36 -12.39 -0.19 -34.03
CA SER A 36 -12.73 -0.83 -32.76
C SER A 36 -12.88 0.13 -31.60
N GLY A 37 -12.62 1.43 -31.76
CA GLY A 37 -12.69 2.43 -30.71
C GLY A 37 -14.11 2.87 -30.35
N VAL A 38 -14.19 3.86 -29.46
CA VAL A 38 -15.47 4.40 -28.96
C VAL A 38 -16.17 5.16 -30.08
N LYS A 39 -17.45 4.85 -30.32
CA LYS A 39 -18.24 5.49 -31.37
C LYS A 39 -18.41 6.98 -31.08
N SER A 40 -18.04 7.81 -32.06
CA SER A 40 -18.15 9.27 -31.95
C SER A 40 -19.40 9.80 -32.63
N GLN A 41 -19.92 10.91 -32.12
CA GLN A 41 -21.10 11.62 -32.59
C GLN A 41 -20.86 13.13 -32.73
N PRO A 42 -21.57 13.81 -33.64
CA PRO A 42 -21.48 15.26 -33.77
C PRO A 42 -22.20 15.97 -32.61
N GLN A 43 -21.51 16.90 -31.96
CA GLN A 43 -22.12 17.83 -31.01
C GLN A 43 -22.77 19.00 -31.77
N ARG A 44 -24.09 19.16 -31.67
CA ARG A 44 -24.80 20.33 -32.22
C ARG A 44 -24.84 21.46 -31.19
N LEU A 45 -24.20 22.59 -31.50
CA LEU A 45 -24.42 23.88 -30.85
C LEU A 45 -25.36 24.72 -31.72
N VAL A 46 -26.02 25.73 -31.14
CA VAL A 46 -27.11 26.52 -31.76
C VAL A 46 -26.88 26.85 -33.25
N ILE A 47 -25.66 27.23 -33.64
CA ILE A 47 -25.33 27.61 -35.03
C ILE A 47 -24.08 26.84 -35.54
N THR A 48 -23.61 25.80 -34.83
CA THR A 48 -22.31 25.18 -35.12
C THR A 48 -22.29 23.71 -34.72
N THR A 49 -21.97 22.83 -35.66
CA THR A 49 -21.76 21.40 -35.37
C THR A 49 -20.27 21.13 -35.20
N ILE A 50 -19.89 20.47 -34.11
CA ILE A 50 -18.50 20.10 -33.81
C ILE A 50 -18.40 18.56 -33.76
N PRO A 51 -17.55 17.92 -34.59
CA PRO A 51 -17.45 16.46 -34.65
C PRO A 51 -16.77 15.85 -33.42
N HIS A 52 -16.72 14.52 -33.39
CA HIS A 52 -15.93 13.69 -32.47
C HIS A 52 -16.21 13.85 -30.97
N ALA A 53 -17.46 14.13 -30.59
CA ALA A 53 -17.88 13.96 -29.19
C ALA A 53 -18.20 12.48 -28.93
N ILE A 54 -18.01 12.00 -27.71
CA ILE A 54 -18.32 10.63 -27.28
C ILE A 54 -19.21 10.69 -26.05
N SER A 55 -20.19 9.79 -25.93
CA SER A 55 -21.08 9.75 -24.76
C SER A 55 -20.41 9.00 -23.61
N GLY A 56 -20.82 9.32 -22.38
CA GLY A 56 -20.35 8.62 -21.20
C GLY A 56 -20.80 7.15 -21.15
N GLU A 57 -22.02 6.86 -21.62
CA GLU A 57 -22.52 5.49 -21.77
C GLU A 57 -21.67 4.65 -22.75
N ASP A 58 -21.30 5.20 -23.91
CA ASP A 58 -20.48 4.49 -24.90
C ASP A 58 -19.07 4.21 -24.39
N ILE A 59 -18.47 5.17 -23.66
CA ILE A 59 -17.16 4.97 -23.03
C ILE A 59 -17.23 3.83 -22.01
N VAL A 60 -18.22 3.83 -21.11
CA VAL A 60 -18.35 2.80 -20.06
C VAL A 60 -18.64 1.44 -20.68
N SER A 61 -19.50 1.38 -21.70
CA SER A 61 -19.79 0.14 -22.43
C SER A 61 -18.54 -0.41 -23.10
N TRP A 62 -17.76 0.44 -23.78
CA TRP A 62 -16.52 0.04 -24.45
C TRP A 62 -15.48 -0.48 -23.45
N LEU A 63 -15.31 0.20 -22.31
CA LEU A 63 -14.38 -0.23 -21.26
C LEU A 63 -14.79 -1.56 -20.61
N SER A 64 -16.10 -1.76 -20.37
CA SER A 64 -16.65 -2.99 -19.81
C SER A 64 -16.38 -4.19 -20.74
N GLU A 65 -16.63 -4.02 -22.04
CA GLU A 65 -16.35 -5.06 -23.05
C GLU A 65 -14.84 -5.31 -23.21
N ARG A 66 -14.04 -4.25 -23.29
CA ARG A 66 -12.59 -4.34 -23.52
C ARG A 66 -11.83 -5.03 -22.39
N PHE A 67 -12.26 -4.84 -21.14
CA PHE A 67 -11.61 -5.40 -19.96
C PHE A 67 -12.34 -6.62 -19.38
N SER A 68 -13.51 -6.98 -19.93
CA SER A 68 -14.39 -8.02 -19.38
C SER A 68 -14.72 -7.79 -17.91
N VAL A 69 -15.05 -6.53 -17.57
CA VAL A 69 -15.40 -6.08 -16.20
C VAL A 69 -16.82 -5.56 -16.14
N ASP A 70 -17.39 -5.49 -14.94
CA ASP A 70 -18.73 -4.91 -14.77
C ASP A 70 -18.76 -3.40 -15.05
N ALA A 71 -19.98 -2.86 -15.20
CA ALA A 71 -20.17 -1.44 -15.50
C ALA A 71 -19.67 -0.49 -14.38
N ALA A 72 -19.63 -0.95 -13.12
CA ALA A 72 -19.19 -0.12 -12.00
C ALA A 72 -17.66 0.02 -11.99
N GLU A 73 -16.93 -1.06 -12.26
CA GLU A 73 -15.49 -1.06 -12.44
C GLU A 73 -15.08 -0.30 -13.70
N ALA A 74 -15.76 -0.54 -14.83
CA ALA A 74 -15.55 0.22 -16.07
C ALA A 74 -15.75 1.73 -15.89
N ARG A 75 -16.79 2.15 -15.16
CA ARG A 75 -17.03 3.55 -14.81
C ARG A 75 -15.91 4.13 -13.93
N SER A 76 -15.34 3.32 -13.04
CA SER A 76 -14.21 3.74 -12.19
C SER A 76 -12.95 3.97 -13.03
N VAL A 77 -12.66 3.08 -13.98
CA VAL A 77 -11.57 3.26 -14.96
C VAL A 77 -11.80 4.49 -15.84
N GLY A 78 -13.01 4.67 -16.37
CA GLY A 78 -13.36 5.86 -17.17
C GLY A 78 -13.22 7.16 -16.36
N SER A 79 -13.62 7.15 -15.09
CA SER A 79 -13.44 8.29 -14.19
C SER A 79 -11.97 8.59 -13.93
N MET A 80 -11.11 7.57 -13.81
CA MET A 80 -9.66 7.74 -13.70
C MET A 80 -9.09 8.41 -14.96
N LEU A 81 -9.53 8.03 -16.17
CA LEU A 81 -9.08 8.66 -17.42
C LEU A 81 -9.47 10.14 -17.50
N VAL A 82 -10.66 10.50 -16.99
CA VAL A 82 -11.10 11.90 -16.87
C VAL A 82 -10.27 12.64 -15.81
N ALA A 83 -10.03 12.03 -14.65
CA ALA A 83 -9.26 12.62 -13.56
C ALA A 83 -7.79 12.88 -13.92
N LEU A 84 -7.20 12.04 -14.79
CA LEU A 84 -5.85 12.21 -15.35
C LEU A 84 -5.82 13.21 -16.52
N GLY A 85 -6.97 13.60 -17.05
CA GLY A 85 -7.08 14.60 -18.13
C GLY A 85 -6.96 14.05 -19.54
N TYR A 86 -7.02 12.72 -19.74
CA TYR A 86 -7.05 12.13 -21.09
C TYR A 86 -8.42 12.31 -21.77
N LEU A 87 -9.47 12.41 -20.97
CA LEU A 87 -10.84 12.71 -21.37
C LEU A 87 -11.31 13.96 -20.62
N TYR A 88 -12.14 14.78 -21.26
CA TYR A 88 -12.74 15.92 -20.56
C TYR A 88 -14.23 16.06 -20.89
N PRO A 89 -15.06 16.39 -19.89
CA PRO A 89 -16.49 16.57 -20.11
C PRO A 89 -16.78 17.92 -20.77
N LEU A 90 -17.78 17.94 -21.64
CA LEU A 90 -18.20 19.14 -22.37
C LEU A 90 -19.18 20.01 -21.55
N GLN A 91 -19.86 19.41 -20.56
CA GLN A 91 -20.63 20.08 -19.51
C GLN A 91 -19.96 19.87 -18.15
N ASP A 92 -20.23 20.72 -17.16
CA ASP A 92 -19.72 20.56 -15.78
C ASP A 92 -18.20 20.29 -15.67
N HIS A 93 -17.38 21.03 -16.42
CA HIS A 93 -15.92 20.83 -16.55
C HIS A 93 -15.09 20.74 -15.24
N LYS A 94 -15.66 21.07 -14.07
CA LYS A 94 -15.04 20.93 -12.74
C LYS A 94 -15.18 19.53 -12.15
N LYS A 95 -16.08 18.70 -12.70
CA LYS A 95 -16.35 17.34 -12.26
C LYS A 95 -15.48 16.37 -13.06
N LEU A 96 -14.37 15.97 -12.47
CA LEU A 96 -13.37 15.11 -13.10
C LEU A 96 -13.70 13.61 -12.94
N TYR A 97 -14.92 13.22 -13.32
CA TYR A 97 -15.35 11.82 -13.34
C TYR A 97 -16.33 11.56 -14.50
N ILE A 98 -16.51 10.29 -14.85
CA ILE A 98 -17.41 9.91 -15.94
C ILE A 98 -18.83 9.68 -15.42
N LYS A 99 -19.83 10.21 -16.13
CA LYS A 99 -21.24 9.90 -15.94
C LYS A 99 -21.64 8.85 -16.97
N ALA A 100 -22.20 7.73 -16.54
CA ALA A 100 -22.66 6.65 -17.44
C ALA A 100 -24.03 7.00 -18.04
N ASP A 101 -24.11 8.12 -18.75
CA ASP A 101 -25.31 8.67 -19.37
C ASP A 101 -24.94 9.36 -20.71
N ALA A 102 -25.89 10.11 -21.27
CA ALA A 102 -25.70 10.87 -22.51
C ALA A 102 -24.77 12.10 -22.38
N SER A 103 -24.15 12.35 -21.22
CA SER A 103 -23.16 13.42 -21.05
C SER A 103 -22.02 13.25 -22.04
N LEU A 104 -21.58 14.35 -22.63
CA LEU A 104 -20.60 14.31 -23.70
C LEU A 104 -19.19 14.58 -23.19
N TYR A 105 -18.24 13.83 -23.74
CA TYR A 105 -16.82 13.92 -23.49
C TYR A 105 -16.06 14.08 -24.81
N ARG A 106 -14.79 14.48 -24.71
CA ARG A 106 -13.83 14.45 -25.82
C ARG A 106 -12.49 13.96 -25.33
N PHE A 107 -11.74 13.38 -26.26
CA PHE A 107 -10.33 13.08 -26.04
C PHE A 107 -9.49 14.36 -25.98
N GLN A 108 -8.56 14.38 -25.03
CA GLN A 108 -7.53 15.39 -24.93
C GLN A 108 -6.44 15.15 -25.99
N THR A 109 -5.85 16.23 -26.49
CA THR A 109 -4.71 16.14 -27.41
C THR A 109 -3.44 15.72 -26.67
N PRO A 110 -2.54 14.90 -27.28
CA PRO A 110 -1.29 14.48 -26.65
C PRO A 110 -0.42 15.61 -26.09
N TYR A 111 -0.49 16.81 -26.68
CA TYR A 111 0.21 17.99 -26.16
C TYR A 111 -0.19 18.34 -24.70
N PHE A 112 -1.42 18.04 -24.31
CA PHE A 112 -1.97 18.27 -22.97
C PHE A 112 -2.05 16.99 -22.13
N TRP A 113 -1.41 15.90 -22.54
CA TRP A 113 -1.35 14.71 -21.71
C TRP A 113 -0.42 14.91 -20.51
N PRO A 114 -0.76 14.33 -19.36
CA PRO A 114 0.09 14.41 -18.18
C PRO A 114 1.44 13.73 -18.43
N THR A 115 2.50 14.27 -17.84
CA THR A 115 3.83 13.65 -17.87
C THR A 115 4.38 13.46 -16.45
N GLN A 116 5.24 12.44 -16.28
CA GLN A 116 5.85 12.14 -14.98
C GLN A 116 6.90 13.19 -14.58
N GLN A 117 7.83 13.49 -15.49
CA GLN A 117 9.02 14.29 -15.18
C GLN A 117 8.70 15.79 -15.10
N TRP A 118 7.87 16.29 -16.01
CA TRP A 118 7.71 17.74 -16.21
C TRP A 118 6.47 18.24 -15.47
N PRO A 119 6.64 18.96 -14.34
CA PRO A 119 5.51 19.64 -13.70
C PRO A 119 5.04 20.79 -14.60
N VAL A 120 3.77 21.15 -14.48
CA VAL A 120 3.26 22.34 -15.18
C VAL A 120 3.88 23.60 -14.57
N GLU A 121 4.27 24.54 -15.43
CA GLU A 121 4.91 25.77 -14.98
C GLU A 121 3.91 26.86 -14.62
N ASP A 122 4.28 27.67 -13.62
CA ASP A 122 3.49 28.84 -13.24
C ASP A 122 3.47 29.93 -14.34
N THR A 123 4.50 29.98 -15.19
CA THR A 123 4.56 30.88 -16.36
C THR A 123 3.43 30.58 -17.34
N ASP A 124 3.22 29.30 -17.68
CA ASP A 124 2.20 28.87 -18.64
C ASP A 124 0.80 29.13 -18.09
N TYR A 125 0.60 28.90 -16.79
CA TYR A 125 -0.68 29.19 -16.14
C TYR A 125 -0.98 30.69 -16.13
N ALA A 126 0.03 31.53 -15.88
CA ALA A 126 -0.11 32.98 -15.95
C ALA A 126 -0.49 33.45 -17.37
N ILE A 127 0.12 32.88 -18.42
CA ILE A 127 -0.23 33.17 -19.82
C ILE A 127 -1.69 32.78 -20.10
N TYR A 128 -2.12 31.60 -19.64
CA TYR A 128 -3.50 31.14 -19.78
C TYR A 128 -4.51 32.10 -19.13
N LEU A 129 -4.29 32.49 -17.87
CA LEU A 129 -5.16 33.41 -17.14
C LEU A 129 -5.15 34.81 -17.77
N ALA A 130 -3.99 35.31 -18.19
CA ALA A 130 -3.87 36.60 -18.89
C ALA A 130 -4.65 36.61 -20.21
N LYS A 131 -4.53 35.54 -21.02
CA LYS A 131 -5.28 35.37 -22.27
C LYS A 131 -6.79 35.38 -22.03
N ARG A 132 -7.27 34.69 -20.99
CA ARG A 132 -8.69 34.70 -20.61
C ARG A 132 -9.17 36.09 -20.19
N ASN A 133 -8.37 36.80 -19.38
CA ASN A 133 -8.70 38.16 -18.94
C ASN A 133 -8.75 39.16 -20.11
N ILE A 134 -7.85 39.03 -21.11
CA ILE A 134 -7.85 39.84 -22.34
C ILE A 134 -9.12 39.58 -23.16
N ARG A 135 -9.57 38.32 -23.26
CA ARG A 135 -10.75 37.94 -24.05
C ARG A 135 -12.02 38.63 -23.55
N LYS A 136 -12.22 38.66 -22.23
CA LYS A 136 -13.35 39.34 -21.58
C LYS A 136 -12.96 39.70 -20.15
N LYS A 137 -12.89 41.00 -19.85
CA LYS A 137 -12.60 41.50 -18.50
C LYS A 137 -13.64 40.94 -17.51
N GLY A 138 -13.19 40.38 -16.39
CA GLY A 138 -14.07 39.81 -15.36
C GLY A 138 -14.60 38.41 -15.66
N ILE A 139 -14.03 37.67 -16.62
CA ILE A 139 -14.41 36.26 -16.90
C ILE A 139 -13.68 35.23 -16.03
N LEU A 140 -12.68 35.65 -15.26
CA LEU A 140 -11.97 34.77 -14.34
C LEU A 140 -12.87 34.47 -13.15
N GLU A 141 -12.88 33.21 -12.71
CA GLU A 141 -13.53 32.85 -11.47
C GLU A 141 -12.77 33.42 -10.26
N LEU A 142 -13.40 33.45 -9.08
CA LEU A 142 -12.81 34.05 -7.88
C LEU A 142 -11.44 33.44 -7.55
N HIS A 143 -11.33 32.11 -7.52
CA HIS A 143 -10.07 31.42 -7.26
C HIS A 143 -9.02 31.69 -8.36
N GLU A 144 -9.44 31.79 -9.63
CA GLU A 144 -8.55 32.11 -10.76
C GLU A 144 -8.04 33.55 -10.67
N GLN A 145 -8.88 34.48 -10.22
CA GLN A 145 -8.53 35.88 -10.01
C GLN A 145 -7.52 36.03 -8.88
N GLU A 146 -7.68 35.29 -7.79
CA GLU A 146 -6.71 35.22 -6.69
C GLU A 146 -5.35 34.69 -7.18
N GLN A 147 -5.33 33.58 -7.94
CA GLN A 147 -4.10 33.05 -8.52
C GLN A 147 -3.47 34.02 -9.53
N TYR A 148 -4.26 34.66 -10.39
CA TYR A 148 -3.78 35.66 -11.33
C TYR A 148 -3.09 36.83 -10.63
N ASN A 149 -3.72 37.38 -9.58
CA ASN A 149 -3.15 38.48 -8.80
C ASN A 149 -1.87 38.06 -8.07
N ARG A 150 -1.83 36.84 -7.53
CA ARG A 150 -0.65 36.25 -6.90
C ARG A 150 0.50 36.10 -7.90
N LEU A 151 0.23 35.52 -9.06
CA LEU A 151 1.23 35.32 -10.13
C LEU A 151 1.75 36.64 -10.68
N HIS A 152 0.88 37.64 -10.86
CA HIS A 152 1.28 38.98 -11.28
C HIS A 152 2.26 39.62 -10.29
N LYS A 153 1.99 39.52 -8.99
CA LYS A 153 2.88 40.04 -7.95
C LYS A 153 4.21 39.27 -7.92
N TRP A 154 4.17 37.95 -8.02
CA TRP A 154 5.34 37.09 -7.90
C TRP A 154 6.27 37.14 -9.12
N MET A 155 5.68 37.11 -10.32
CA MET A 155 6.39 37.03 -11.60
C MET A 155 6.39 38.37 -12.33
N ASN A 156 6.31 39.49 -11.60
CA ASN A 156 6.21 40.82 -12.19
C ASN A 156 7.34 41.12 -13.19
N HIS A 157 8.57 40.69 -12.87
CA HIS A 157 9.75 40.81 -13.73
C HIS A 157 9.64 40.07 -15.09
N LYS A 158 8.69 39.14 -15.25
CA LYS A 158 8.40 38.44 -16.52
C LYS A 158 7.05 38.84 -17.11
N TRP A 159 6.34 39.79 -16.51
CA TRP A 159 4.94 40.01 -16.85
C TRP A 159 4.73 40.57 -18.25
N ASP A 160 5.64 41.42 -18.73
CA ASP A 160 5.59 41.93 -20.11
C ASP A 160 5.66 40.79 -21.12
N PHE A 161 6.53 39.80 -20.89
CA PHE A 161 6.62 38.59 -21.69
C PHE A 161 5.31 37.77 -21.63
N ILE A 162 4.74 37.59 -20.44
CA ILE A 162 3.47 36.87 -20.24
C ILE A 162 2.33 37.54 -21.02
N VAL A 163 2.21 38.86 -20.94
CA VAL A 163 1.19 39.63 -21.64
C VAL A 163 1.41 39.61 -23.16
N MET A 164 2.66 39.70 -23.61
CA MET A 164 3.01 39.58 -25.03
C MET A 164 2.57 38.21 -25.59
N GLN A 165 2.97 37.12 -24.93
CA GLN A 165 2.58 35.76 -25.30
C GLN A 165 1.06 35.55 -25.28
N ALA A 166 0.38 36.05 -24.25
CA ALA A 166 -1.09 35.96 -24.16
C ALA A 166 -1.79 36.71 -25.31
N LYS A 167 -1.31 37.89 -25.71
CA LYS A 167 -1.83 38.66 -26.84
C LYS A 167 -1.59 37.95 -28.17
N GLU A 168 -0.40 37.39 -28.36
CA GLU A 168 -0.04 36.64 -29.57
C GLU A 168 -0.91 35.40 -29.73
N GLN A 169 -1.04 34.58 -28.69
CA GLN A 169 -1.93 33.41 -28.70
C GLN A 169 -3.40 33.80 -28.92
N TYR A 170 -3.86 34.92 -28.35
CA TYR A 170 -5.22 35.42 -28.58
C TYR A 170 -5.45 35.86 -30.04
N ARG A 171 -4.46 36.49 -30.67
CA ARG A 171 -4.52 36.86 -32.10
C ARG A 171 -4.57 35.62 -32.98
N ALA A 172 -3.65 34.67 -32.80
CA ALA A 172 -3.64 33.41 -33.53
C ALA A 172 -4.95 32.61 -33.37
N ALA A 173 -5.56 32.63 -32.18
CA ALA A 173 -6.85 31.98 -31.95
C ALA A 173 -8.01 32.61 -32.75
N LYS A 174 -7.94 33.90 -33.12
CA LYS A 174 -8.98 34.57 -33.94
C LYS A 174 -8.96 34.15 -35.40
N GLU A 175 -7.82 33.71 -35.92
CA GLU A 175 -7.67 33.23 -37.30
C GLU A 175 -8.30 31.85 -37.51
N ARG A 176 -8.54 31.11 -36.43
CA ARG A 176 -9.18 29.78 -36.48
C ARG A 176 -10.68 29.87 -36.74
N LYS A 177 -11.22 28.85 -37.40
CA LYS A 177 -12.67 28.67 -37.55
C LYS A 177 -13.32 28.53 -36.17
N LYS A 178 -14.58 28.97 -36.06
CA LYS A 178 -15.33 28.96 -34.80
C LYS A 178 -15.38 27.57 -34.11
N PRO A 179 -15.65 26.44 -34.80
CA PRO A 179 -15.60 25.10 -34.19
C PRO A 179 -14.25 24.79 -33.54
N ASP A 180 -13.16 24.99 -34.28
CA ASP A 180 -11.79 24.64 -33.85
C ASP A 180 -11.35 25.50 -32.67
N ARG A 181 -11.74 26.78 -32.67
CA ARG A 181 -11.49 27.68 -31.54
C ARG A 181 -12.19 27.19 -30.26
N VAL A 182 -13.45 26.75 -30.36
CA VAL A 182 -14.20 26.22 -29.19
C VAL A 182 -13.57 24.94 -28.66
N VAL A 183 -13.16 24.01 -29.53
CA VAL A 183 -12.49 22.77 -29.10
C VAL A 183 -11.19 23.09 -28.39
N PHE A 184 -10.36 23.96 -28.96
CA PHE A 184 -9.08 24.32 -28.37
C PHE A 184 -9.23 25.00 -27.01
N GLU A 185 -10.18 25.93 -26.86
CA GLU A 185 -10.47 26.56 -25.57
C GLU A 185 -10.93 25.55 -24.51
N CYS A 186 -11.73 24.54 -24.90
CA CYS A 186 -12.13 23.47 -24.00
C CYS A 186 -10.96 22.56 -23.60
N GLN A 187 -10.10 22.18 -24.55
CA GLN A 187 -8.90 21.37 -24.31
C GLN A 187 -7.95 22.04 -23.32
N GLU A 188 -7.65 23.32 -23.56
CA GLU A 188 -6.77 24.10 -22.69
C GLU A 188 -7.38 24.31 -21.30
N ARG A 189 -8.70 24.59 -21.22
CA ARG A 189 -9.39 24.67 -19.92
C ARG A 189 -9.34 23.33 -19.18
N ALA A 190 -9.61 22.22 -19.85
CA ALA A 190 -9.60 20.90 -19.22
C ALA A 190 -8.22 20.54 -18.66
N TYR A 191 -7.15 20.84 -19.40
CA TYR A 191 -5.77 20.70 -18.93
C TYR A 191 -5.54 21.46 -17.62
N TRP A 192 -5.94 22.73 -17.56
CA TRP A 192 -5.75 23.54 -16.35
C TRP A 192 -6.63 23.12 -15.18
N VAL A 193 -7.84 22.60 -15.41
CA VAL A 193 -8.67 22.05 -14.32
C VAL A 193 -8.00 20.83 -13.69
N VAL A 194 -7.27 20.01 -14.45
CA VAL A 194 -6.54 18.86 -13.90
C VAL A 194 -5.30 19.32 -13.13
N HIS A 195 -4.52 20.27 -13.66
CA HIS A 195 -3.24 20.65 -13.06
C HIS A 195 -3.31 21.81 -12.05
N ARG A 196 -4.39 22.59 -12.07
CA ARG A 196 -4.70 23.68 -11.14
C ARG A 196 -6.19 23.59 -10.79
N PRO A 197 -6.61 22.51 -10.09
CA PRO A 197 -8.01 22.24 -9.84
C PRO A 197 -8.66 23.35 -9.00
N PRO A 198 -9.93 23.70 -9.28
CA PRO A 198 -10.71 24.55 -8.39
C PRO A 198 -10.77 23.98 -6.97
N PRO A 199 -10.95 24.83 -5.93
CA PRO A 199 -11.15 24.35 -4.57
C PRO A 199 -12.29 23.32 -4.48
N GLY A 200 -12.01 22.18 -3.85
CA GLY A 200 -12.96 21.06 -3.73
C GLY A 200 -12.97 20.06 -4.88
N THR A 201 -12.20 20.29 -5.96
CA THR A 201 -12.01 19.32 -7.04
C THR A 201 -10.79 18.45 -6.76
N VAL A 202 -10.96 17.13 -6.80
CA VAL A 202 -9.86 16.15 -6.70
C VAL A 202 -9.29 15.91 -8.09
N SER A 203 -7.98 16.06 -8.24
CA SER A 203 -7.26 15.79 -9.48
C SER A 203 -6.57 14.43 -9.42
N GLY A 204 -6.52 13.71 -10.54
CA GLY A 204 -5.71 12.50 -10.68
C GLY A 204 -4.20 12.77 -10.69
N MET A 205 -3.79 14.04 -10.70
CA MET A 205 -2.39 14.47 -10.67
C MET A 205 -1.86 14.76 -9.26
N ASP A 206 -2.66 14.56 -8.22
CA ASP A 206 -2.17 14.56 -6.84
C ASP A 206 -1.53 13.19 -6.52
N TYR A 207 -0.21 13.18 -6.35
CA TYR A 207 0.60 11.99 -6.09
C TYR A 207 1.15 11.93 -4.66
N GLY A 208 0.68 12.80 -3.77
CA GLY A 208 1.17 12.90 -2.40
C GLY A 208 2.56 13.53 -2.32
N LEU A 209 3.47 12.90 -1.56
CA LEU A 209 4.80 13.45 -1.29
C LEU A 209 5.80 13.19 -2.42
N ASP A 210 6.70 14.14 -2.62
CA ASP A 210 7.88 13.96 -3.44
C ASP A 210 8.85 12.92 -2.86
N ARG A 211 9.74 12.43 -3.71
CA ARG A 211 10.80 11.48 -3.39
C ARG A 211 12.10 12.20 -3.12
N ARG A 212 12.87 11.64 -2.19
CA ARG A 212 14.24 12.10 -1.88
C ARG A 212 15.23 11.73 -2.98
N ALA A 213 15.08 10.56 -3.57
CA ALA A 213 15.89 10.09 -4.69
C ALA A 213 15.11 10.25 -5.99
N ASP A 214 15.78 10.75 -7.03
CA ASP A 214 15.18 10.86 -8.35
C ASP A 214 14.98 9.47 -8.97
N PRO A 215 13.74 9.07 -9.27
CA PRO A 215 13.51 7.79 -9.92
C PRO A 215 14.00 7.72 -11.37
N ASN A 216 14.31 8.85 -12.00
CA ASN A 216 14.78 8.94 -13.39
C ASN A 216 16.31 9.08 -13.50
N THR A 217 17.01 9.23 -12.38
CA THR A 217 18.47 9.30 -12.39
C THR A 217 19.06 7.89 -12.45
N ASP A 218 19.98 7.67 -13.38
CA ASP A 218 20.75 6.44 -13.44
C ASP A 218 21.62 6.30 -12.19
N GLN A 219 21.59 5.09 -11.60
CA GLN A 219 22.38 4.81 -10.43
C GLN A 219 23.87 4.72 -10.82
N ALA A 220 24.70 5.57 -10.22
CA ALA A 220 26.15 5.49 -10.39
C ALA A 220 26.69 4.15 -9.85
N THR A 221 27.40 3.41 -10.70
CA THR A 221 28.01 2.13 -10.36
C THR A 221 29.40 2.34 -9.76
N THR A 222 29.47 2.39 -8.43
CA THR A 222 30.74 2.57 -7.71
C THR A 222 31.39 1.22 -7.37
N PRO A 223 32.70 1.18 -7.03
CA PRO A 223 33.32 -0.04 -6.50
C PRO A 223 32.59 -0.59 -5.25
N ASP A 224 32.12 0.29 -4.35
CA ASP A 224 31.31 -0.10 -3.18
C ASP A 224 29.97 -0.76 -3.59
N PHE A 225 29.33 -0.28 -4.66
CA PHE A 225 28.10 -0.89 -5.19
C PHE A 225 28.33 -2.34 -5.62
N TYR A 226 29.40 -2.62 -6.38
CA TYR A 226 29.73 -3.98 -6.80
C TYR A 226 30.13 -4.87 -5.63
N GLU A 227 30.86 -4.32 -4.65
CA GLU A 227 31.25 -5.06 -3.46
C GLU A 227 30.03 -5.50 -2.62
N ARG A 228 29.04 -4.62 -2.45
CA ARG A 228 27.77 -4.99 -1.78
C ARG A 228 27.02 -6.09 -2.53
N ILE A 229 26.98 -6.03 -3.86
CA ILE A 229 26.36 -7.08 -4.69
C ILE A 229 27.10 -8.40 -4.53
N ARG A 230 28.44 -8.38 -4.54
CA ARG A 230 29.28 -9.56 -4.35
C ARG A 230 28.99 -10.22 -3.00
N ILE A 231 29.05 -9.45 -1.90
CA ILE A 231 28.75 -9.93 -0.55
C ILE A 231 27.34 -10.53 -0.47
N PHE A 232 26.34 -9.82 -1.01
CA PHE A 232 24.95 -10.31 -1.03
C PHE A 232 24.81 -11.64 -1.80
N THR A 233 25.49 -11.74 -2.94
CA THR A 233 25.43 -12.92 -3.81
C THR A 233 26.11 -14.12 -3.17
N GLU A 234 27.29 -13.95 -2.60
CA GLU A 234 28.03 -15.00 -1.87
C GLU A 234 27.19 -15.55 -0.71
N GLN A 235 26.61 -14.66 0.10
CA GLN A 235 25.71 -15.08 1.19
C GLN A 235 24.45 -15.78 0.68
N SER A 236 23.93 -15.40 -0.49
CA SER A 236 22.70 -15.98 -1.06
C SER A 236 22.91 -17.37 -1.65
N ILE A 237 24.13 -17.66 -2.15
CA ILE A 237 24.52 -18.97 -2.68
C ILE A 237 24.66 -20.00 -1.55
N MET A 238 25.14 -19.57 -0.37
CA MET A 238 25.34 -20.45 0.78
C MET A 238 24.03 -20.84 1.49
N ARG A 239 22.89 -20.21 1.13
CA ARG A 239 21.58 -20.53 1.73
C ARG A 239 20.98 -21.79 1.10
N PRO A 240 20.77 -22.88 1.86
CA PRO A 240 20.11 -24.07 1.33
C PRO A 240 18.68 -23.75 0.90
N ARG A 241 18.24 -24.36 -0.20
CA ARG A 241 16.89 -24.19 -0.77
C ARG A 241 16.16 -25.51 -0.84
N VAL A 242 14.84 -25.45 -0.80
CA VAL A 242 13.96 -26.61 -1.04
C VAL A 242 13.31 -26.48 -2.41
N LYS A 243 12.86 -27.60 -2.98
CA LYS A 243 12.11 -27.60 -4.25
C LYS A 243 10.79 -26.85 -4.09
N SER A 244 10.33 -26.20 -5.16
CA SER A 244 9.02 -25.52 -5.18
C SER A 244 7.87 -26.45 -4.83
N SER A 245 7.92 -27.73 -5.23
CA SER A 245 6.90 -28.71 -4.86
C SER A 245 6.78 -28.92 -3.34
N VAL A 246 7.90 -28.82 -2.60
CA VAL A 246 7.92 -28.94 -1.15
C VAL A 246 7.37 -27.66 -0.50
N SER A 247 7.87 -26.49 -0.91
CA SER A 247 7.45 -25.22 -0.32
C SER A 247 6.00 -24.85 -0.65
N LEU A 248 5.59 -24.96 -1.92
CA LEU A 248 4.21 -24.69 -2.33
C LEU A 248 3.24 -25.72 -1.73
N GLY A 249 3.63 -27.00 -1.67
CA GLY A 249 2.82 -28.02 -1.00
C GLY A 249 2.60 -27.72 0.49
N ALA A 250 3.62 -27.23 1.19
CA ALA A 250 3.49 -26.79 2.57
C ALA A 250 2.58 -25.56 2.73
N LEU A 251 2.64 -24.59 1.81
CA LEU A 251 1.77 -23.42 1.82
C LEU A 251 0.29 -23.79 1.59
N VAL A 252 0.01 -24.65 0.60
CA VAL A 252 -1.35 -25.15 0.34
C VAL A 252 -1.88 -25.90 1.56
N LYS A 253 -1.06 -26.77 2.16
CA LYS A 253 -1.43 -27.49 3.38
C LYS A 253 -1.73 -26.52 4.54
N TYR A 254 -0.91 -25.49 4.72
CA TYR A 254 -1.15 -24.46 5.72
C TYR A 254 -2.50 -23.77 5.47
N SER A 255 -2.75 -23.24 4.29
CA SER A 255 -4.04 -22.59 3.99
C SER A 255 -5.24 -23.52 4.18
N ALA A 256 -5.12 -24.80 3.80
CA ALA A 256 -6.18 -25.79 4.00
C ALA A 256 -6.47 -26.04 5.49
N THR A 257 -5.43 -26.16 6.32
CA THR A 257 -5.57 -26.35 7.77
C THR A 257 -6.23 -25.15 8.45
N TYR A 258 -5.88 -23.92 8.06
CA TYR A 258 -6.37 -22.70 8.73
C TYR A 258 -7.66 -22.13 8.11
N LYS A 259 -8.14 -22.67 6.99
CA LYS A 259 -9.33 -22.17 6.27
C LYS A 259 -10.56 -22.03 7.18
N SER A 260 -10.81 -23.02 8.05
CA SER A 260 -11.96 -22.98 8.99
C SER A 260 -11.81 -21.92 10.09
N HIS A 261 -10.59 -21.41 10.31
CA HIS A 261 -10.26 -20.40 11.31
C HIS A 261 -10.11 -18.98 10.73
N ASP A 262 -10.34 -18.81 9.43
CA ASP A 262 -10.34 -17.50 8.77
C ASP A 262 -11.77 -16.93 8.71
N PRO A 263 -12.07 -15.82 9.43
CA PRO A 263 -13.40 -15.23 9.45
C PRO A 263 -13.89 -14.66 8.10
N PHE A 264 -13.00 -14.47 7.12
CA PHE A 264 -13.38 -14.06 5.76
C PHE A 264 -13.83 -15.24 4.91
N LEU A 265 -13.36 -16.46 5.20
CA LEU A 265 -13.66 -17.67 4.43
C LEU A 265 -14.69 -18.57 5.11
N SER A 266 -14.78 -18.50 6.43
CA SER A 266 -15.62 -19.34 7.28
C SER A 266 -16.37 -18.49 8.29
N LYS A 267 -17.60 -18.88 8.62
CA LYS A 267 -18.40 -18.18 9.64
C LYS A 267 -17.73 -18.35 11.01
N CYS A 268 -17.55 -17.24 11.72
CA CYS A 268 -17.20 -17.26 13.13
C CYS A 268 -18.47 -17.29 14.00
N LEU A 269 -18.39 -17.97 15.14
CA LEU A 269 -19.52 -18.16 16.06
C LEU A 269 -19.31 -17.37 17.36
N PRO A 270 -20.34 -16.69 17.89
CA PRO A 270 -21.74 -16.75 17.43
C PRO A 270 -22.00 -15.93 16.15
N SER A 271 -21.27 -14.84 15.95
CA SER A 271 -21.33 -14.02 14.74
C SER A 271 -20.05 -13.19 14.57
N ASN A 272 -19.89 -12.55 13.40
CA ASN A 272 -18.79 -11.61 13.16
C ASN A 272 -19.16 -10.23 13.74
N PRO A 273 -18.45 -9.72 14.75
CA PRO A 273 -18.80 -8.47 15.41
C PRO A 273 -18.88 -7.27 14.45
N TRP A 274 -18.13 -7.28 13.35
CA TRP A 274 -18.15 -6.21 12.35
C TRP A 274 -19.41 -6.19 11.48
N LEU A 275 -20.21 -7.26 11.50
CA LEU A 275 -21.43 -7.38 10.70
C LEU A 275 -22.70 -7.30 11.56
N THR A 276 -22.59 -7.65 12.83
CA THR A 276 -23.75 -7.79 13.74
C THR A 276 -23.71 -6.83 14.92
N ASP A 277 -22.61 -6.09 15.11
CA ASP A 277 -22.32 -5.27 16.29
C ASP A 277 -22.37 -6.05 17.62
N ASP A 278 -22.33 -7.38 17.57
CA ASP A 278 -22.27 -8.27 18.73
C ASP A 278 -20.82 -8.61 19.08
N ALA A 279 -20.32 -8.04 20.18
CA ALA A 279 -18.96 -8.24 20.68
C ALA A 279 -18.74 -9.59 21.41
N THR A 280 -19.73 -10.49 21.44
CA THR A 280 -19.63 -11.78 22.14
C THR A 280 -18.47 -12.63 21.63
N TYR A 281 -18.22 -12.65 20.31
CA TYR A 281 -17.07 -13.38 19.74
C TYR A 281 -15.73 -12.93 20.35
N TRP A 282 -15.51 -11.62 20.53
CA TRP A 282 -14.28 -11.11 21.14
C TRP A 282 -14.19 -11.47 22.61
N THR A 283 -15.29 -11.32 23.35
CA THR A 283 -15.35 -11.66 24.78
C THR A 283 -14.96 -13.12 25.02
N LEU A 284 -15.50 -14.05 24.21
CA LEU A 284 -15.20 -15.48 24.27
C LEU A 284 -13.76 -15.84 23.88
N ASN A 285 -13.07 -14.96 23.13
CA ASN A 285 -11.71 -15.20 22.65
C ASN A 285 -10.67 -14.26 23.27
N MET A 286 -10.99 -13.58 24.38
CA MET A 286 -10.02 -12.76 25.13
C MET A 286 -8.80 -13.59 25.56
N PRO A 287 -7.59 -13.00 25.62
CA PRO A 287 -6.36 -13.77 25.85
C PRO A 287 -6.37 -14.63 27.13
N ASN A 288 -6.99 -14.14 28.19
CA ASN A 288 -6.99 -14.70 29.54
C ASN A 288 -8.35 -15.27 29.99
N VAL A 289 -9.20 -15.71 29.06
CA VAL A 289 -10.45 -16.41 29.42
C VAL A 289 -10.18 -17.69 30.20
N ASP A 290 -11.02 -17.97 31.19
CA ASP A 290 -10.93 -19.20 32.00
C ASP A 290 -11.17 -20.45 31.14
N VAL A 291 -12.23 -20.40 30.33
CA VAL A 291 -12.64 -21.48 29.44
C VAL A 291 -12.50 -21.04 27.97
N PRO A 292 -11.51 -21.54 27.22
CA PRO A 292 -11.37 -21.23 25.81
C PRO A 292 -12.47 -21.87 24.96
N THR A 293 -12.70 -21.33 23.76
CA THR A 293 -13.59 -21.95 22.77
C THR A 293 -12.97 -23.23 22.20
N LYS A 294 -13.80 -24.18 21.75
CA LYS A 294 -13.34 -25.42 21.09
C LYS A 294 -12.45 -25.12 19.89
N HIS A 295 -12.84 -24.11 19.11
CA HIS A 295 -12.10 -23.67 17.94
C HIS A 295 -10.72 -23.13 18.30
N ARG A 296 -10.59 -22.39 19.41
CA ARG A 296 -9.29 -21.95 19.92
C ARG A 296 -8.41 -23.12 20.37
N VAL A 297 -8.97 -24.09 21.09
CA VAL A 297 -8.24 -25.29 21.56
C VAL A 297 -7.82 -26.19 20.40
N GLU A 298 -8.67 -26.35 19.38
CA GLU A 298 -8.35 -27.07 18.15
C GLU A 298 -7.13 -26.47 17.46
N ARG A 299 -7.06 -25.15 17.38
CA ARG A 299 -5.93 -24.44 16.75
C ARG A 299 -4.59 -24.74 17.41
N TRP A 300 -4.57 -25.01 18.72
CA TRP A 300 -3.34 -25.42 19.43
C TRP A 300 -2.75 -26.72 18.88
N THR A 301 -3.55 -27.56 18.20
CA THR A 301 -3.08 -28.83 17.61
C THR A 301 -2.35 -28.65 16.29
N PHE A 302 -2.54 -27.52 15.61
CA PHE A 302 -2.01 -27.28 14.27
C PHE A 302 -0.49 -27.18 14.26
N SER A 303 0.08 -26.56 15.29
CA SER A 303 1.52 -26.52 15.49
C SER A 303 1.87 -26.14 16.92
N PHE A 304 3.08 -26.50 17.34
CA PHE A 304 3.62 -26.06 18.62
C PHE A 304 3.70 -24.53 18.73
N GLY A 305 3.90 -23.83 17.62
CA GLY A 305 3.89 -22.37 17.58
C GLY A 305 2.53 -21.77 17.91
N GLU A 306 1.44 -22.41 17.48
CA GLU A 306 0.07 -21.98 17.82
C GLU A 306 -0.21 -22.13 19.31
N LEU A 307 0.17 -23.27 19.90
CA LEU A 307 0.06 -23.50 21.34
C LEU A 307 0.87 -22.46 22.15
N LEU A 308 2.11 -22.17 21.75
CA LEU A 308 2.96 -21.22 22.50
C LEU A 308 2.57 -19.75 22.27
N SER A 309 1.99 -19.41 21.12
CA SER A 309 1.57 -18.03 20.85
C SER A 309 0.31 -17.64 21.63
N ASP A 310 -0.49 -18.64 22.02
CA ASP A 310 -1.68 -18.45 22.85
C ASP A 310 -1.32 -18.42 24.35
N PRO A 311 -1.59 -17.32 25.09
CA PRO A 311 -1.35 -17.27 26.54
C PRO A 311 -2.06 -18.38 27.31
N ARG A 312 -3.34 -18.64 27.00
CA ARG A 312 -4.11 -19.70 27.67
C ARG A 312 -3.60 -21.08 27.29
N GLY A 313 -3.15 -21.26 26.04
CA GLY A 313 -2.48 -22.47 25.58
C GLY A 313 -1.17 -22.75 26.31
N ARG A 314 -0.34 -21.71 26.50
CA ARG A 314 0.89 -21.78 27.31
C ARG A 314 0.61 -22.15 28.76
N ASP A 315 -0.45 -21.60 29.37
CA ASP A 315 -0.82 -21.93 30.74
C ASP A 315 -1.19 -23.41 30.89
N ASP A 316 -1.94 -23.96 29.92
CA ASP A 316 -2.31 -25.38 29.88
C ASP A 316 -1.07 -26.27 29.70
N PHE A 317 -0.20 -25.89 28.76
CA PHE A 317 1.05 -26.60 28.52
C PHE A 317 1.98 -26.55 29.73
N ARG A 318 2.06 -25.41 30.44
CA ARG A 318 2.82 -25.26 31.68
C ARG A 318 2.29 -26.18 32.79
N LEU A 319 0.97 -26.31 32.91
CA LEU A 319 0.35 -27.24 33.86
C LEU A 319 0.76 -28.69 33.56
N PHE A 320 0.75 -29.08 32.28
CA PHE A 320 1.23 -30.39 31.86
C PHE A 320 2.72 -30.61 32.19
N LEU A 321 3.59 -29.67 31.81
CA LEU A 321 5.03 -29.78 32.07
C LEU A 321 5.37 -29.84 33.57
N ARG A 322 4.61 -29.14 34.43
CA ARG A 322 4.78 -29.24 35.89
C ARG A 322 4.52 -30.65 36.42
N LYS A 323 3.51 -31.35 35.88
CA LYS A 323 3.20 -32.74 36.28
C LYS A 323 4.30 -33.72 35.88
N GLU A 324 5.08 -33.38 34.85
CA GLU A 324 6.20 -34.17 34.36
C GLU A 324 7.57 -33.64 34.78
N PHE A 325 7.60 -32.70 35.75
CA PHE A 325 8.84 -32.10 36.26
C PHE A 325 9.75 -31.54 35.15
N SER A 326 9.16 -30.91 34.11
CA SER A 326 9.87 -30.36 32.94
C SER A 326 9.52 -28.90 32.63
N GLY A 327 8.98 -28.17 33.61
CA GLY A 327 8.49 -26.79 33.45
C GLY A 327 9.57 -25.72 33.30
N GLU A 328 10.81 -26.04 33.65
CA GLU A 328 12.00 -25.19 33.47
C GLU A 328 12.29 -24.90 31.99
N ASN A 329 12.01 -25.84 31.08
CA ASN A 329 12.22 -25.65 29.63
C ASN A 329 11.35 -24.53 29.07
N LEU A 330 10.06 -24.52 29.42
CA LEU A 330 9.15 -23.47 29.02
C LEU A 330 9.53 -22.14 29.66
N ALA A 331 9.87 -22.13 30.95
CA ALA A 331 10.25 -20.89 31.63
C ALA A 331 11.54 -20.28 31.09
N PHE A 332 12.52 -21.11 30.72
CA PHE A 332 13.72 -20.65 30.01
C PHE A 332 13.34 -20.02 28.67
N TRP A 333 12.51 -20.70 27.87
CA TRP A 333 12.06 -20.18 26.59
C TRP A 333 11.32 -18.84 26.72
N GLU A 334 10.44 -18.71 27.71
CA GLU A 334 9.72 -17.46 28.02
C GLU A 334 10.68 -16.34 28.47
N SER A 335 11.70 -16.67 29.27
CA SER A 335 12.71 -15.71 29.68
C SER A 335 13.56 -15.22 28.50
N CYS A 336 13.86 -16.11 27.55
CA CYS A 336 14.54 -15.74 26.31
C CYS A 336 13.66 -14.85 25.40
N GLU A 337 12.34 -15.07 25.34
CA GLU A 337 11.42 -14.17 24.63
C GLU A 337 11.37 -12.78 25.28
N ASP A 338 11.31 -12.71 26.62
CA ASP A 338 11.34 -11.45 27.35
C ASP A 338 12.70 -10.71 27.19
N LEU A 339 13.82 -11.43 27.13
CA LEU A 339 15.12 -10.84 26.77
C LEU A 339 15.11 -10.28 25.34
N LYS A 340 14.56 -11.06 24.40
CA LYS A 340 14.56 -10.73 22.97
C LYS A 340 13.66 -9.56 22.64
N TRP A 341 12.56 -9.35 23.35
CA TRP A 341 11.61 -8.27 23.07
C TRP A 341 11.57 -7.17 24.15
N GLY A 342 12.35 -7.32 25.22
CA GLY A 342 12.46 -6.35 26.31
C GLY A 342 13.29 -5.10 25.98
N ALA A 343 13.45 -4.24 26.98
CA ALA A 343 14.19 -2.98 26.85
C ALA A 343 15.70 -3.21 26.67
N ALA A 344 16.31 -2.46 25.74
CA ALA A 344 17.73 -2.59 25.41
C ALA A 344 18.66 -2.39 26.62
N ALA A 345 18.29 -1.47 27.52
CA ALA A 345 19.06 -1.16 28.73
C ALA A 345 19.24 -2.37 29.66
N THR A 346 18.27 -3.29 29.69
CA THR A 346 18.27 -4.45 30.60
C THR A 346 18.86 -5.72 30.00
N ILE A 347 19.28 -5.71 28.72
CA ILE A 347 19.70 -6.91 27.99
C ILE A 347 20.86 -7.63 28.70
N LYS A 348 21.88 -6.88 29.13
CA LYS A 348 23.07 -7.46 29.78
C LYS A 348 22.68 -8.18 31.07
N GLU A 349 21.99 -7.48 31.96
CA GLU A 349 21.56 -8.01 33.26
C GLU A 349 20.62 -9.21 33.10
N LYS A 350 19.63 -9.12 32.20
CA LYS A 350 18.71 -10.23 31.91
C LYS A 350 19.44 -11.44 31.33
N ALA A 351 20.36 -11.27 30.38
CA ALA A 351 21.11 -12.38 29.80
C ALA A 351 21.95 -13.11 30.85
N GLU A 352 22.64 -12.37 31.72
CA GLU A 352 23.41 -12.93 32.83
C GLU A 352 22.51 -13.63 33.86
N HIS A 353 21.36 -13.03 34.18
CA HIS A 353 20.37 -13.62 35.09
C HIS A 353 19.82 -14.94 34.52
N ILE A 354 19.42 -14.97 33.25
CA ILE A 354 18.90 -16.18 32.60
C ILE A 354 19.98 -17.28 32.59
N TYR A 355 21.23 -16.93 32.27
CA TYR A 355 22.33 -17.88 32.33
C TYR A 355 22.49 -18.49 33.74
N LYS A 356 22.54 -17.65 34.78
CA LYS A 356 22.69 -18.12 36.17
C LYS A 356 21.49 -18.97 36.64
N THR A 357 20.29 -18.65 36.18
CA THR A 357 19.05 -19.33 36.59
C THR A 357 18.86 -20.68 35.91
N PHE A 358 19.27 -20.84 34.65
CA PHE A 358 18.93 -22.01 33.83
C PHE A 358 20.13 -22.80 33.28
N LEU A 359 21.26 -22.14 32.99
CA LEU A 359 22.36 -22.75 32.21
C LEU A 359 23.64 -22.98 33.00
N ALA A 360 23.88 -22.18 34.04
CA ALA A 360 25.07 -22.32 34.88
C ALA A 360 25.12 -23.70 35.57
N ARG A 361 26.32 -24.19 35.85
CA ARG A 361 26.51 -25.44 36.58
C ARG A 361 25.92 -25.28 37.99
N GLY A 362 24.98 -26.15 38.36
CA GLY A 362 24.26 -26.07 39.64
C GLY A 362 23.15 -25.01 39.65
N ALA A 363 22.69 -24.53 38.50
CA ALA A 363 21.61 -23.57 38.40
C ALA A 363 20.31 -24.07 39.09
N PRO A 364 19.54 -23.19 39.73
CA PRO A 364 18.34 -23.57 40.49
C PRO A 364 17.23 -24.16 39.61
N ARG A 365 17.19 -23.79 38.32
CA ARG A 365 16.24 -24.33 37.33
C ARG A 365 17.00 -24.88 36.14
N TRP A 366 18.01 -25.69 36.42
CA TRP A 366 18.94 -26.19 35.42
C TRP A 366 18.24 -26.92 34.27
N ILE A 367 18.58 -26.55 33.04
CA ILE A 367 18.10 -27.20 31.81
C ILE A 367 19.25 -27.88 31.07
N ASN A 368 18.93 -28.95 30.35
CA ASN A 368 19.91 -29.68 29.57
C ASN A 368 19.95 -29.16 28.12
N ILE A 369 21.12 -28.72 27.66
CA ILE A 369 21.40 -28.37 26.26
C ILE A 369 22.68 -29.07 25.80
N ASP A 370 22.79 -29.36 24.50
CA ASP A 370 23.97 -30.01 23.95
C ASP A 370 25.24 -29.14 24.09
N GLY A 371 26.41 -29.79 24.16
CA GLY A 371 27.69 -29.13 24.41
C GLY A 371 28.04 -28.03 23.40
N LYS A 372 27.69 -28.23 22.12
CA LYS A 372 27.94 -27.23 21.06
C LYS A 372 27.08 -25.99 21.29
N THR A 373 25.81 -26.17 21.62
CA THR A 373 24.90 -25.06 21.94
C THR A 373 25.35 -24.31 23.20
N MET A 374 25.83 -25.03 24.22
CA MET A 374 26.40 -24.41 25.42
C MET A 374 27.66 -23.57 25.11
N GLU A 375 28.58 -24.11 24.31
CA GLU A 375 29.80 -23.39 23.90
C GLU A 375 29.48 -22.09 23.15
N ILE A 376 28.56 -22.15 22.18
CA ILE A 376 28.07 -20.96 21.46
C ILE A 376 27.49 -19.95 22.44
N THR A 377 26.66 -20.40 23.38
CA THR A 377 26.01 -19.52 24.36
C THR A 377 27.03 -18.82 25.26
N ILE A 378 28.00 -19.56 25.82
CA ILE A 378 29.06 -19.00 26.67
C ILE A 378 29.92 -18.01 25.89
N LYS A 379 30.27 -18.32 24.65
CA LYS A 379 31.05 -17.41 23.79
C LYS A 379 30.28 -16.12 23.52
N SER A 380 29.00 -16.19 23.19
CA SER A 380 28.16 -15.03 22.91
C SER A 380 27.93 -14.16 24.16
N LEU A 381 27.82 -14.78 25.35
CA LEU A 381 27.66 -14.07 26.63
C LEU A 381 28.85 -13.20 27.03
N LYS A 382 30.01 -13.31 26.36
CA LYS A 382 31.13 -12.37 26.53
C LYS A 382 30.75 -10.95 26.11
N HIS A 383 29.86 -10.81 25.12
CA HIS A 383 29.31 -9.55 24.65
C HIS A 383 27.78 -9.66 24.53
N PRO A 384 27.03 -9.55 25.64
CA PRO A 384 25.59 -9.78 25.63
C PRO A 384 24.85 -8.85 24.66
N HIS A 385 24.01 -9.45 23.82
CA HIS A 385 23.10 -8.76 22.90
C HIS A 385 21.74 -9.47 22.91
N ARG A 386 20.74 -8.88 22.25
CA ARG A 386 19.35 -9.35 22.26
C ARG A 386 19.15 -10.81 21.80
N TYR A 387 20.07 -11.32 20.97
CA TYR A 387 20.03 -12.65 20.36
C TYR A 387 21.04 -13.63 20.98
N VAL A 388 21.64 -13.27 22.12
CA VAL A 388 22.75 -14.02 22.74
C VAL A 388 22.36 -15.44 23.14
N LEU A 389 21.07 -15.69 23.41
CA LEU A 389 20.52 -16.99 23.80
C LEU A 389 19.76 -17.70 22.66
N ASP A 390 19.78 -17.19 21.42
CA ASP A 390 18.95 -17.73 20.32
C ASP A 390 19.23 -19.21 20.02
N ALA A 391 20.50 -19.62 20.08
CA ALA A 391 20.88 -21.02 19.86
C ALA A 391 20.28 -21.94 20.93
N ALA A 392 20.44 -21.59 22.21
CA ALA A 392 19.89 -22.33 23.34
C ALA A 392 18.35 -22.32 23.34
N GLN A 393 17.74 -21.16 23.06
CA GLN A 393 16.29 -21.03 22.96
C GLN A 393 15.72 -21.91 21.84
N THR A 394 16.36 -21.91 20.66
CA THR A 394 15.95 -22.74 19.52
C THR A 394 16.10 -24.23 19.83
N HIS A 395 17.19 -24.61 20.51
CA HIS A 395 17.41 -25.98 20.96
C HIS A 395 16.26 -26.45 21.87
N ILE A 396 15.94 -25.68 22.90
CA ILE A 396 14.88 -26.00 23.87
C ILE A 396 13.49 -25.98 23.22
N TYR A 397 13.23 -25.02 22.33
CA TYR A 397 11.99 -25.00 21.56
C TYR A 397 11.83 -26.29 20.72
N MET A 398 12.87 -26.70 20.00
CA MET A 398 12.83 -27.92 19.19
C MET A 398 12.72 -29.19 20.03
N LEU A 399 13.33 -29.22 21.22
CA LEU A 399 13.20 -30.31 22.18
C LEU A 399 11.73 -30.46 22.62
N MET A 400 11.12 -29.37 23.12
CA MET A 400 9.71 -29.38 23.53
C MET A 400 8.77 -29.69 22.36
N LYS A 401 9.06 -29.17 21.16
CA LYS A 401 8.27 -29.44 19.94
C LYS A 401 8.26 -30.93 19.56
N LYS A 402 9.41 -31.60 19.65
CA LYS A 402 9.57 -33.00 19.22
C LYS A 402 9.05 -34.00 20.26
N ASP A 403 9.17 -33.68 21.55
CA ASP A 403 8.82 -34.60 22.64
C ASP A 403 7.58 -34.14 23.42
N SER A 404 7.72 -33.10 24.24
CA SER A 404 6.68 -32.65 25.19
C SER A 404 5.35 -32.30 24.52
N TYR A 405 5.36 -31.62 23.37
CA TYR A 405 4.15 -31.21 22.66
C TYR A 405 3.30 -32.40 22.20
N GLY A 406 3.92 -33.44 21.62
CA GLY A 406 3.21 -34.63 21.18
C GLY A 406 2.59 -35.42 22.34
N ARG A 407 3.26 -35.43 23.51
CA ARG A 407 2.73 -36.04 24.74
C ARG A 407 1.62 -35.19 25.36
N TYR A 408 1.76 -33.87 25.37
CA TYR A 408 0.74 -32.92 25.82
C TYR A 408 -0.59 -33.14 25.08
N LEU A 409 -0.60 -33.21 23.75
CA LEU A 409 -1.82 -33.43 22.96
C LEU A 409 -2.53 -34.75 23.27
N LYS A 410 -1.83 -35.74 23.84
CA LYS A 410 -2.39 -37.03 24.25
C LYS A 410 -2.74 -37.09 25.74
N SER A 411 -2.31 -36.10 26.51
CA SER A 411 -2.40 -36.07 27.96
C SER A 411 -3.84 -35.89 28.46
N PRO A 412 -4.15 -36.32 29.70
CA PRO A 412 -5.43 -36.02 30.34
C PRO A 412 -5.68 -34.51 30.45
N VAL A 413 -4.63 -33.69 30.60
CA VAL A 413 -4.74 -32.22 30.71
C VAL A 413 -5.38 -31.64 29.45
N PHE A 414 -4.81 -31.92 28.28
CA PHE A 414 -5.35 -31.41 27.02
C PHE A 414 -6.76 -31.96 26.73
N LYS A 415 -7.00 -33.25 26.97
CA LYS A 415 -8.31 -33.87 26.77
C LYS A 415 -9.40 -33.27 27.66
N GLU A 416 -9.07 -32.93 28.90
CA GLU A 416 -9.98 -32.26 29.82
C GLU A 416 -10.29 -30.83 29.36
N THR A 417 -9.27 -30.08 28.93
CA THR A 417 -9.43 -28.74 28.34
C THR A 417 -10.32 -28.78 27.10
N GLN A 418 -10.08 -29.73 26.19
CA GLN A 418 -10.91 -29.92 24.99
C GLN A 418 -12.37 -30.27 25.34
N LYS A 419 -12.59 -31.10 26.37
CA LYS A 419 -13.94 -31.48 26.82
C LYS A 419 -14.71 -30.30 27.42
N LYS A 420 -14.03 -29.43 28.18
CA LYS A 420 -14.63 -28.25 28.83
C LYS A 420 -14.78 -27.04 27.90
N ALA A 421 -14.09 -27.03 26.77
CA ALA A 421 -14.07 -25.90 25.85
C ALA A 421 -15.47 -25.54 25.33
N LEU A 422 -15.75 -24.24 25.27
CA LEU A 422 -17.05 -23.71 24.87
C LEU A 422 -17.30 -23.94 23.38
N SER A 423 -18.55 -24.26 23.01
CA SER A 423 -19.01 -24.34 21.63
C SER A 423 -20.13 -23.33 21.43
N PRO A 424 -19.80 -22.06 21.18
CA PRO A 424 -20.77 -20.98 21.04
C PRO A 424 -21.69 -21.15 19.83
#